data_AF-A0A6P0XQS7-F1
#
_entry.id   AF-A0A6P0XQS7-F1
#
_cell.length_a   1.000
_cell.length_b   1.000
_cell.length_c   1.000
_cell.angle_alpha   90.00
_cell.angle_beta   90.00
_cell.angle_gamma   90.00
#
_symmetry.space_group_name_H-M   'P 1'
#
loop_
_entity.id
_entity.type
_entity.pdbx_description
1 polymer ?
#
loop_
_entity_poly.entity_id
_entity_poly.type
_entity_poly.pdbx_seq_one_letter_code
_entity_poly.pdbx_strand_id
1 'polypeptide(L)'
;LKKVGIFGHSFGAYTAFALAGAEINFQQLKQDCGPQMEVLNMSLLLQCRALELKPQKYNLKDDRIAGIFVLDPVNSSLFGKAGLSQIKLPVLWGSASEDKITPIVLEQANSFTWLTTPDKYLVLTEGADHINIDFGAIRENSFTSLAELIQPDPDVVNGYANAFGLAFFQTHVADRPEYSSYLQASYAQSIGEKPFNLSFVRSLSETQLSKTLKQARKN
;
A
#
# COMPACT_ATOMS: atom_id res chain seq x y z
N LEU A 1 -25.57 -3.94 -7.63
CA LEU A 1 -24.56 -4.59 -6.75
C LEU A 1 -24.70 -4.01 -5.33
N LYS A 2 -24.73 -4.85 -4.29
CA LYS A 2 -24.90 -4.41 -2.88
C LYS A 2 -23.60 -4.47 -2.04
N LYS A 3 -22.62 -5.28 -2.45
CA LYS A 3 -21.27 -5.37 -1.88
C LYS A 3 -20.27 -5.49 -3.01
N VAL A 4 -19.23 -4.67 -3.03
CA VAL A 4 -18.12 -4.75 -3.99
C VAL A 4 -16.78 -4.63 -3.28
N GLY A 5 -15.77 -5.34 -3.79
CA GLY A 5 -14.39 -5.12 -3.43
C GLY A 5 -13.75 -4.15 -4.41
N ILE A 6 -12.77 -3.37 -3.95
CA ILE A 6 -11.92 -2.56 -4.84
C ILE A 6 -10.45 -2.90 -4.60
N PHE A 7 -9.72 -3.02 -5.70
CA PHE A 7 -8.28 -3.16 -5.70
C PHE A 7 -7.65 -1.91 -6.30
N GLY A 8 -6.56 -1.43 -5.72
CA GLY A 8 -5.79 -0.32 -6.25
C GLY A 8 -4.30 -0.50 -6.02
N HIS A 9 -3.51 -0.34 -7.07
CA HIS A 9 -2.05 -0.33 -7.01
C HIS A 9 -1.53 1.11 -7.11
N SER A 10 -0.52 1.48 -6.33
CA SER A 10 0.13 2.79 -6.43
C SER A 10 -0.86 3.95 -6.28
N PHE A 11 -0.99 4.81 -7.29
CA PHE A 11 -1.97 5.90 -7.32
C PHE A 11 -3.43 5.40 -7.44
N GLY A 12 -3.64 4.18 -7.94
CA GLY A 12 -4.93 3.49 -7.86
C GLY A 12 -5.33 3.19 -6.41
N ALA A 13 -4.37 3.02 -5.50
CA ALA A 13 -4.68 2.82 -4.08
C ALA A 13 -5.21 4.08 -3.40
N TYR A 14 -4.77 5.28 -3.82
CA TYR A 14 -5.42 6.54 -3.42
C TYR A 14 -6.91 6.49 -3.74
N THR A 15 -7.28 6.03 -4.94
CA THR A 15 -8.69 5.89 -5.34
C THR A 15 -9.43 4.94 -4.40
N ALA A 16 -8.85 3.77 -4.10
CA ALA A 16 -9.44 2.82 -3.16
C ALA A 16 -9.63 3.42 -1.76
N PHE A 17 -8.65 4.14 -1.23
CA PHE A 17 -8.76 4.81 0.07
C PHE A 17 -9.80 5.93 0.09
N ALA A 18 -9.82 6.78 -0.92
CA ALA A 18 -10.80 7.86 -1.03
C ALA A 18 -12.23 7.32 -1.09
N LEU A 19 -12.47 6.28 -1.90
CA LEU A 19 -13.78 5.63 -2.00
C LEU A 19 -14.14 4.84 -0.71
N ALA A 20 -13.15 4.39 0.06
CA ALA A 20 -13.35 3.81 1.40
C ALA A 20 -13.66 4.85 2.49
N GLY A 21 -13.57 6.15 2.17
CA GLY A 21 -13.88 7.26 3.06
C GLY A 21 -12.69 7.91 3.75
N ALA A 22 -11.46 7.67 3.28
CA ALA A 22 -10.32 8.48 3.72
C ALA A 22 -10.44 9.91 3.19
N GLU A 23 -10.28 10.89 4.07
CA GLU A 23 -10.38 12.31 3.73
C GLU A 23 -9.00 12.94 3.53
N ILE A 24 -8.86 13.79 2.52
CA ILE A 24 -7.61 14.53 2.26
C ILE A 24 -7.32 15.46 3.43
N ASN A 25 -6.13 15.36 4.01
CA ASN A 25 -5.65 16.26 5.04
C ASN A 25 -4.85 17.41 4.42
N PHE A 26 -5.56 18.41 3.88
CA PHE A 26 -4.93 19.58 3.23
C PHE A 26 -3.94 20.32 4.14
N GLN A 27 -4.17 20.33 5.45
CA GLN A 27 -3.28 21.00 6.39
C GLN A 27 -1.94 20.28 6.49
N GLN A 28 -1.96 18.96 6.70
CA GLN A 28 -0.74 18.13 6.74
C GLN A 28 -0.03 18.16 5.38
N LEU A 29 -0.78 17.97 4.30
CA LEU A 29 -0.22 17.97 2.95
C LEU A 29 0.50 19.28 2.62
N LYS A 30 -0.07 20.44 3.00
CA LYS A 30 0.58 21.73 2.79
C LYS A 30 1.88 21.89 3.61
N GLN A 31 1.95 21.27 4.79
CA GLN A 31 3.15 21.29 5.62
C GLN A 31 4.26 20.45 4.99
N ASP A 32 3.93 19.23 4.57
CA ASP A 32 4.91 18.29 4.01
C ASP A 32 5.38 18.70 2.61
N CYS A 33 4.51 19.37 1.83
CA CYS A 33 4.84 19.90 0.50
C CYS A 33 5.57 21.26 0.51
N GLY A 34 5.99 21.73 1.68
CA GLY A 34 6.67 23.02 1.84
C GLY A 34 8.13 23.04 1.33
N PRO A 35 8.86 24.16 1.52
CA PRO A 35 10.24 24.33 1.07
C PRO A 35 11.26 23.34 1.66
N GLN A 36 10.89 22.63 2.73
CA GLN A 36 11.71 21.62 3.41
C GLN A 36 11.37 20.18 2.96
N MET A 37 10.63 20.02 1.86
CA MET A 37 10.25 18.71 1.32
C MET A 37 11.50 17.83 1.11
N GLU A 38 11.54 16.69 1.79
CA GLU A 38 12.56 15.68 1.57
C GLU A 38 12.24 14.90 0.28
N VAL A 39 13.13 14.97 -0.72
CA VAL A 39 12.98 14.27 -2.01
C VAL A 39 13.21 12.74 -1.88
N LEU A 40 13.40 12.24 -0.66
CA LEU A 40 13.56 10.82 -0.37
C LEU A 40 12.27 10.00 -0.58
N ASN A 41 11.13 10.67 -0.72
CA ASN A 41 9.84 10.06 -1.00
C ASN A 41 9.28 10.58 -2.34
N MET A 42 9.53 9.87 -3.43
CA MET A 42 9.05 10.28 -4.74
C MET A 42 7.52 10.37 -4.82
N SER A 43 6.80 9.53 -4.06
CA SER A 43 5.33 9.60 -4.03
C SER A 43 4.80 10.92 -3.46
N LEU A 44 5.56 11.63 -2.63
CA LEU A 44 5.13 12.91 -2.07
C LEU A 44 4.89 13.94 -3.18
N LEU A 45 5.69 13.92 -4.25
CA LEU A 45 5.48 14.78 -5.42
C LEU A 45 4.13 14.55 -6.09
N LEU A 46 3.66 13.30 -6.10
CA LEU A 46 2.34 12.94 -6.62
C LEU A 46 1.24 13.40 -5.67
N GLN A 47 1.44 13.22 -4.36
CA GLN A 47 0.48 13.63 -3.33
C GLN A 47 0.30 15.16 -3.31
N CYS A 48 1.37 15.93 -3.49
CA CYS A 48 1.31 17.40 -3.52
C CYS A 48 0.45 17.96 -4.66
N ARG A 49 0.15 17.19 -5.70
CA ARG A 49 -0.79 17.60 -6.76
C ARG A 49 -2.19 17.86 -6.23
N ALA A 50 -2.57 17.23 -5.12
CA ALA A 50 -3.85 17.51 -4.49
C ALA A 50 -3.95 18.96 -3.95
N LEU A 51 -2.84 19.69 -3.78
CA LEU A 51 -2.87 21.12 -3.42
C LEU A 51 -3.35 22.04 -4.56
N GLU A 52 -3.42 21.53 -5.80
CA GLU A 52 -4.05 22.22 -6.93
C GLU A 52 -5.59 22.23 -6.80
N LEU A 53 -6.15 21.36 -5.95
CA LEU A 53 -7.58 21.31 -5.66
C LEU A 53 -7.99 22.40 -4.67
N LYS A 54 -9.25 22.85 -4.77
CA LYS A 54 -9.84 23.70 -3.73
C LYS A 54 -9.87 22.95 -2.39
N PRO A 55 -9.32 23.49 -1.29
CA PRO A 55 -9.41 22.83 0.02
C PRO A 55 -10.86 22.76 0.49
N GLN A 56 -11.42 21.55 0.50
CA GLN A 56 -12.77 21.26 0.96
C GLN A 56 -12.90 19.78 1.31
N LYS A 57 -14.01 19.42 1.97
CA LYS A 57 -14.36 18.02 2.17
C LYS A 57 -14.95 17.45 0.88
N TYR A 58 -14.28 16.47 0.30
CA TYR A 58 -14.76 15.75 -0.86
C TYR A 58 -15.54 14.51 -0.41
N ASN A 59 -16.81 14.41 -0.80
CA ASN A 59 -17.62 13.22 -0.51
C ASN A 59 -17.43 12.16 -1.60
N LEU A 60 -16.29 11.46 -1.56
CA LEU A 60 -15.93 10.42 -2.53
C LEU A 60 -16.34 9.01 -2.08
N LYS A 61 -16.69 8.83 -0.81
CA LYS A 61 -17.01 7.52 -0.25
C LYS A 61 -18.14 6.85 -1.04
N ASP A 62 -17.97 5.57 -1.37
CA ASP A 62 -19.02 4.72 -1.95
C ASP A 62 -19.45 3.65 -0.96
N ASP A 63 -20.69 3.74 -0.47
CA ASP A 63 -21.23 2.83 0.54
C ASP A 63 -21.41 1.39 0.06
N ARG A 64 -21.25 1.11 -1.24
CA ARG A 64 -21.28 -0.26 -1.78
C ARG A 64 -19.96 -1.00 -1.54
N ILE A 65 -18.86 -0.29 -1.27
CA ILE A 65 -17.55 -0.91 -1.05
C ILE A 65 -17.55 -1.58 0.32
N ALA A 66 -17.27 -2.88 0.31
CA ALA A 66 -17.26 -3.72 1.51
C ALA A 66 -15.85 -4.07 2.01
N GLY A 67 -14.82 -3.81 1.20
CA GLY A 67 -13.42 -4.03 1.57
C GLY A 67 -12.47 -3.54 0.48
N ILE A 68 -11.26 -3.15 0.88
CA ILE A 68 -10.24 -2.64 -0.05
C ILE A 68 -8.97 -3.47 0.01
N PHE A 69 -8.39 -3.74 -1.17
CA PHE A 69 -7.04 -4.24 -1.32
C PHE A 69 -6.19 -3.14 -1.95
N VAL A 70 -5.20 -2.65 -1.22
CA VAL A 70 -4.21 -1.69 -1.72
C VAL A 70 -2.86 -2.36 -1.86
N LEU A 71 -2.14 -2.06 -2.94
CA LEU A 71 -0.78 -2.52 -3.18
C LEU A 71 0.12 -1.31 -3.39
N ASP A 72 1.21 -1.23 -2.63
CA ASP A 72 2.23 -0.17 -2.71
C ASP A 72 1.65 1.25 -2.83
N PRO A 73 0.84 1.68 -1.83
CA PRO A 73 -0.05 2.81 -2.02
C PRO A 73 0.63 4.18 -1.88
N VAL A 74 0.26 5.12 -2.76
CA VAL A 74 0.55 6.55 -2.60
C VAL A 74 -0.50 7.16 -1.66
N ASN A 75 -0.14 7.57 -0.43
CA ASN A 75 -1.17 7.89 0.57
C ASN A 75 -0.77 8.77 1.77
N SER A 76 0.48 8.68 2.25
CA SER A 76 0.79 9.01 3.65
C SER A 76 0.52 10.46 4.04
N SER A 77 1.04 11.43 3.30
CA SER A 77 0.85 12.87 3.55
C SER A 77 -0.55 13.32 3.10
N LEU A 78 -1.04 12.75 2.01
CA LEU A 78 -2.31 13.08 1.38
C LEU A 78 -3.49 12.88 2.32
N PHE A 79 -3.57 11.72 2.96
CA PHE A 79 -4.62 11.43 3.94
C PHE A 79 -4.15 11.70 5.38
N GLY A 80 -2.88 11.44 5.68
CA GLY A 80 -2.35 11.45 7.03
C GLY A 80 -3.07 10.47 7.96
N LYS A 81 -2.65 10.49 9.23
CA LYS A 81 -3.35 9.73 10.29
C LYS A 81 -4.82 10.12 10.41
N ALA A 82 -5.13 11.41 10.25
CA ALA A 82 -6.49 11.94 10.36
C ALA A 82 -7.44 11.32 9.33
N GLY A 83 -7.02 11.22 8.06
CA GLY A 83 -7.82 10.64 6.98
C GLY A 83 -7.89 9.12 7.05
N LEU A 84 -6.74 8.43 7.21
CA LEU A 84 -6.72 6.96 7.20
C LEU A 84 -7.43 6.34 8.41
N SER A 85 -7.43 7.00 9.56
CA SER A 85 -8.13 6.51 10.76
C SER A 85 -9.65 6.50 10.62
N GLN A 86 -10.22 7.20 9.62
CA GLN A 86 -11.65 7.18 9.31
C GLN A 86 -12.10 5.89 8.64
N ILE A 87 -11.18 5.14 8.01
CA ILE A 87 -11.52 3.90 7.30
C ILE A 87 -12.01 2.86 8.32
N LYS A 88 -13.25 2.40 8.13
CA LYS A 88 -13.90 1.35 8.94
C LYS A 88 -14.04 0.02 8.22
N LEU A 89 -13.74 -0.02 6.92
CA LEU A 89 -13.79 -1.23 6.11
C LEU A 89 -12.59 -2.15 6.41
N PRO A 90 -12.68 -3.45 6.13
CA PRO A 90 -11.53 -4.32 6.03
C PRO A 90 -10.51 -3.81 5.01
N VAL A 91 -9.21 -3.97 5.31
CA VAL A 91 -8.09 -3.51 4.47
C VAL A 91 -7.05 -4.62 4.33
N LEU A 92 -6.82 -5.08 3.10
CA LEU A 92 -5.60 -5.79 2.74
C LEU A 92 -4.59 -4.79 2.19
N TRP A 93 -3.38 -4.80 2.74
CA TRP A 93 -2.27 -3.95 2.35
C TRP A 93 -1.13 -4.82 1.84
N GLY A 94 -0.89 -4.82 0.55
CA GLY A 94 0.30 -5.40 -0.07
C GLY A 94 1.43 -4.37 -0.12
N SER A 95 2.64 -4.83 0.14
CA SER A 95 3.86 -4.04 0.19
C SER A 95 5.02 -4.76 -0.46
N ALA A 96 5.88 -4.02 -1.13
CA ALA A 96 7.14 -4.46 -1.71
C ALA A 96 8.33 -3.88 -0.91
N SER A 97 9.35 -4.71 -0.60
CA SER A 97 10.48 -4.28 0.24
C SER A 97 11.46 -3.35 -0.48
N GLU A 98 11.60 -3.51 -1.80
CA GLU A 98 12.51 -2.71 -2.64
C GLU A 98 11.82 -1.54 -3.32
N ASP A 99 10.56 -1.25 -2.95
CA ASP A 99 9.80 -0.12 -3.47
C ASP A 99 10.48 1.22 -3.16
N LYS A 100 10.99 1.87 -4.21
CA LYS A 100 11.62 3.21 -4.14
C LYS A 100 10.62 4.35 -4.37
N ILE A 101 9.43 4.08 -4.89
CA ILE A 101 8.40 5.06 -5.23
C ILE A 101 7.56 5.37 -4.00
N THR A 102 7.06 4.34 -3.33
CA THR A 102 6.36 4.39 -2.04
C THR A 102 7.13 3.63 -0.95
N PRO A 103 8.27 4.19 -0.45
CA PRO A 103 9.14 3.46 0.47
C PRO A 103 8.42 2.93 1.70
N ILE A 104 8.72 1.67 2.07
CA ILE A 104 7.97 0.94 3.09
C ILE A 104 7.80 1.73 4.40
N VAL A 105 8.83 2.43 4.86
CA VAL A 105 8.76 3.18 6.11
C VAL A 105 7.94 4.46 5.96
N LEU A 106 8.13 5.18 4.86
CA LEU A 106 7.58 6.52 4.67
C LEU A 106 6.11 6.47 4.26
N GLU A 107 5.75 5.54 3.36
CA GLU A 107 4.40 5.47 2.79
C GLU A 107 3.55 4.32 3.32
N GLN A 108 4.17 3.21 3.74
CA GLN A 108 3.43 1.96 3.93
C GLN A 108 3.21 1.59 5.40
N ALA A 109 4.28 1.25 6.12
CA ALA A 109 4.22 0.77 7.49
C ALA A 109 3.66 1.82 8.45
N ASN A 110 4.07 3.09 8.33
CA ASN A 110 3.53 4.20 9.12
C ASN A 110 2.01 4.33 8.90
N SER A 111 1.58 4.42 7.64
CA SER A 111 0.17 4.53 7.28
C SER A 111 -0.68 3.35 7.75
N PHE A 112 -0.15 2.13 7.66
CA PHE A 112 -0.82 0.94 8.19
C PHE A 112 -1.05 1.01 9.72
N THR A 113 -0.15 1.66 10.47
CA THR A 113 -0.33 1.88 11.91
C THR A 113 -1.49 2.83 12.22
N TRP A 114 -1.87 3.72 11.28
CA TRP A 114 -2.94 4.70 11.46
C TRP A 114 -4.34 4.15 11.20
N LEU A 115 -4.46 3.00 10.52
CA LEU A 115 -5.73 2.30 10.34
C LEU A 115 -6.31 1.85 11.68
N THR A 116 -7.60 2.09 11.89
CA THR A 116 -8.30 1.72 13.15
C THR A 116 -9.24 0.53 13.01
N THR A 117 -9.47 0.05 11.78
CA THR A 117 -10.25 -1.15 11.51
C THR A 117 -9.60 -2.40 12.14
N PRO A 118 -10.36 -3.31 12.75
CA PRO A 118 -9.82 -4.56 13.30
C PRO A 118 -9.39 -5.54 12.19
N ASP A 119 -10.03 -5.48 11.02
CA ASP A 119 -9.76 -6.36 9.89
C ASP A 119 -8.76 -5.71 8.93
N LYS A 120 -7.54 -5.53 9.42
CA LYS A 120 -6.40 -5.06 8.62
C LYS A 120 -5.32 -6.12 8.53
N TYR A 121 -4.71 -6.19 7.35
CA TYR A 121 -3.67 -7.16 7.03
C TYR A 121 -2.58 -6.45 6.24
N LEU A 122 -1.33 -6.63 6.64
CA LEU A 122 -0.17 -6.14 5.91
C LEU A 122 0.64 -7.35 5.44
N VAL A 123 0.84 -7.46 4.13
CA VAL A 123 1.64 -8.47 3.47
C VAL A 123 2.84 -7.78 2.83
N LEU A 124 4.04 -8.14 3.27
CA LEU A 124 5.28 -7.63 2.70
C LEU A 124 5.95 -8.74 1.88
N THR A 125 6.21 -8.45 0.61
CA THR A 125 6.97 -9.28 -0.31
C THR A 125 8.41 -8.78 -0.37
N GLU A 126 9.35 -9.59 0.13
CA GLU A 126 10.78 -9.31 0.05
C GLU A 126 11.23 -9.30 -1.42
N GLY A 127 12.15 -8.41 -1.79
CA GLY A 127 12.76 -8.35 -3.12
C GLY A 127 11.85 -7.84 -4.25
N ALA A 128 10.54 -7.68 -4.01
CA ALA A 128 9.63 -7.02 -4.94
C ALA A 128 9.88 -5.50 -4.96
N ASP A 129 9.64 -4.87 -6.11
CA ASP A 129 9.70 -3.41 -6.32
C ASP A 129 8.30 -2.89 -6.68
N HIS A 130 8.10 -1.57 -6.72
CA HIS A 130 6.83 -0.91 -7.06
C HIS A 130 6.36 -1.23 -8.48
N ILE A 131 7.32 -1.26 -9.39
CA ILE A 131 7.22 -1.62 -10.79
C ILE A 131 8.55 -2.30 -11.10
N ASN A 132 8.52 -3.47 -11.74
CA ASN A 132 9.75 -4.15 -12.13
C ASN A 132 10.46 -3.37 -13.26
N ILE A 133 11.54 -2.67 -12.91
CA ILE A 133 12.34 -1.87 -13.84
C ILE A 133 13.66 -2.59 -14.16
N ASP A 134 13.97 -2.74 -15.45
CA ASP A 134 15.25 -3.25 -15.93
C ASP A 134 16.36 -2.19 -15.78
N PHE A 135 16.98 -2.16 -14.60
CA PHE A 135 18.15 -1.31 -14.35
C PHE A 135 19.40 -1.73 -15.14
N GLY A 136 19.45 -2.96 -15.66
CA GLY A 136 20.52 -3.42 -16.56
C GLY A 136 20.47 -2.65 -17.88
N ALA A 137 19.29 -2.60 -18.49
CA ALA A 137 19.05 -1.84 -19.71
C ALA A 137 19.35 -0.34 -19.54
N ILE A 138 19.05 0.24 -18.37
CA ILE A 138 19.43 1.63 -18.06
C ILE A 138 20.96 1.79 -18.01
N ARG A 139 21.66 0.90 -17.31
CA ARG A 139 23.13 0.97 -17.15
C ARG A 139 23.88 0.79 -18.46
N GLU A 140 23.36 -0.06 -19.34
CA GLU A 140 23.92 -0.34 -20.65
C GLU A 140 23.45 0.67 -21.71
N ASN A 141 22.55 1.60 -21.34
CA ASN A 141 21.89 2.53 -22.24
C ASN A 141 21.27 1.82 -23.47
N SER A 142 20.70 0.64 -23.23
CA SER A 142 20.20 -0.30 -24.24
C SER A 142 18.66 -0.31 -24.31
N PHE A 143 18.05 0.87 -24.21
CA PHE A 143 16.61 1.08 -24.33
C PHE A 143 16.31 2.23 -25.28
N THR A 144 15.16 2.17 -25.95
CA THR A 144 14.67 3.20 -26.89
C THR A 144 13.41 3.91 -26.38
N SER A 145 12.75 3.34 -25.37
CA SER A 145 11.62 3.96 -24.68
C SER A 145 11.55 3.56 -23.21
N LEU A 146 10.84 4.34 -22.38
CA LEU A 146 10.61 4.00 -20.97
C LEU A 146 9.78 2.71 -20.81
N ALA A 147 8.94 2.39 -21.78
CA ALA A 147 8.11 1.19 -21.72
C ALA A 147 8.96 -0.10 -21.80
N GLU A 148 10.09 -0.07 -22.53
CA GLU A 148 11.02 -1.21 -22.61
C GLU A 148 11.73 -1.50 -21.30
N LEU A 149 11.83 -0.50 -20.42
CA LEU A 149 12.42 -0.65 -19.09
C LEU A 149 11.47 -1.35 -18.13
N ILE A 150 10.16 -1.37 -18.40
CA ILE A 150 9.18 -2.00 -17.53
C ILE A 150 9.05 -3.47 -17.93
N GLN A 151 9.50 -4.34 -17.04
CA GLN A 151 9.38 -5.78 -17.19
C GLN A 151 8.13 -6.29 -16.46
N PRO A 152 7.57 -7.44 -16.86
CA PRO A 152 6.55 -8.10 -16.05
C PRO A 152 7.11 -8.45 -14.67
N ASP A 153 6.29 -8.32 -13.63
CA ASP A 153 6.65 -8.85 -12.31
C ASP A 153 6.81 -10.39 -12.39
N PRO A 154 7.70 -10.99 -11.59
CA PRO A 154 7.81 -12.43 -11.50
C PRO A 154 6.45 -13.08 -11.20
N ASP A 155 6.15 -14.20 -11.87
CA ASP A 155 4.85 -14.89 -11.74
C ASP A 155 4.50 -15.20 -10.27
N VAL A 156 5.51 -15.52 -9.45
CA VAL A 156 5.33 -15.80 -8.03
C VAL A 156 4.83 -14.58 -7.23
N VAL A 157 5.34 -13.38 -7.55
CA VAL A 157 4.92 -12.12 -6.92
C VAL A 157 3.47 -11.81 -7.28
N ASN A 158 3.11 -11.95 -8.56
CA ASN A 158 1.72 -11.85 -9.02
C ASN A 158 0.82 -12.90 -8.36
N GLY A 159 1.34 -14.12 -8.18
CA GLY A 159 0.68 -15.22 -7.49
C GLY A 159 0.28 -14.87 -6.06
N TYR A 160 1.16 -14.17 -5.31
CA TYR A 160 0.86 -13.73 -3.95
C TYR A 160 -0.28 -12.72 -3.88
N ALA A 161 -0.24 -11.68 -4.73
CA ALA A 161 -1.31 -10.68 -4.78
C ALA A 161 -2.66 -11.33 -5.12
N ASN A 162 -2.68 -12.27 -6.07
CA ASN A 162 -3.86 -13.05 -6.41
C ASN A 162 -4.34 -13.93 -5.25
N ALA A 163 -3.44 -14.64 -4.57
CA ALA A 163 -3.79 -15.53 -3.47
C ALA A 163 -4.40 -14.77 -2.28
N PHE A 164 -3.74 -13.70 -1.82
CA PHE A 164 -4.25 -12.90 -0.71
C PHE A 164 -5.46 -12.07 -1.10
N GLY A 165 -5.48 -11.49 -2.32
CA GLY A 165 -6.63 -10.76 -2.83
C GLY A 165 -7.87 -11.64 -2.92
N LEU A 166 -7.74 -12.87 -3.45
CA LEU A 166 -8.81 -13.86 -3.47
C LEU A 166 -9.28 -14.19 -2.04
N ALA A 167 -8.37 -14.55 -1.15
CA ALA A 167 -8.72 -14.87 0.24
C ALA A 167 -9.44 -13.71 0.94
N PHE A 168 -8.95 -12.50 0.75
CA PHE A 168 -9.50 -11.28 1.33
C PHE A 168 -10.91 -10.98 0.82
N PHE A 169 -11.11 -10.93 -0.49
CA PHE A 169 -12.41 -10.62 -1.06
C PHE A 169 -13.43 -11.73 -0.81
N GLN A 170 -13.02 -13.00 -0.83
CA GLN A 170 -13.92 -14.09 -0.46
C GLN A 170 -14.37 -13.97 1.00
N THR A 171 -13.44 -13.65 1.91
CA THR A 171 -13.75 -13.49 3.34
C THR A 171 -14.66 -12.30 3.61
N HIS A 172 -14.31 -11.11 3.09
CA HIS A 172 -14.89 -9.83 3.53
C HIS A 172 -15.95 -9.25 2.59
N VAL A 173 -16.02 -9.70 1.34
CA VAL A 173 -16.98 -9.20 0.35
C VAL A 173 -18.01 -10.27 -0.01
N ALA A 174 -17.57 -11.52 -0.22
CA ALA A 174 -18.45 -12.64 -0.52
C ALA A 174 -18.98 -13.37 0.72
N ASP A 175 -18.59 -12.93 1.93
CA ASP A 175 -19.00 -13.51 3.21
C ASP A 175 -18.69 -15.03 3.33
N ARG A 176 -17.53 -15.46 2.83
CA ARG A 176 -17.05 -16.86 2.86
C ARG A 176 -15.96 -17.03 3.93
N PRO A 177 -16.31 -17.27 5.20
CA PRO A 177 -15.36 -17.27 6.31
C PRO A 177 -14.31 -18.39 6.21
N GLU A 178 -14.56 -19.45 5.42
CA GLU A 178 -13.59 -20.52 5.18
C GLU A 178 -12.30 -20.02 4.51
N TYR A 179 -12.31 -18.86 3.85
CA TYR A 179 -11.09 -18.26 3.27
C TYR A 179 -10.23 -17.53 4.30
N SER A 180 -10.74 -17.27 5.51
CA SER A 180 -9.99 -16.54 6.53
C SER A 180 -8.72 -17.27 6.99
N SER A 181 -8.66 -18.60 6.84
CA SER A 181 -7.46 -19.41 7.12
C SER A 181 -6.28 -19.10 6.20
N TYR A 182 -6.50 -18.39 5.09
CA TYR A 182 -5.45 -17.93 4.18
C TYR A 182 -4.98 -16.50 4.51
N LEU A 183 -5.62 -15.81 5.45
CA LEU A 183 -5.25 -14.46 5.90
C LEU A 183 -4.44 -14.50 7.20
N GLN A 184 -3.34 -15.25 7.18
CA GLN A 184 -2.47 -15.45 8.34
C GLN A 184 -1.00 -15.70 7.96
N ALA A 185 -0.11 -15.47 8.92
CA ALA A 185 1.33 -15.60 8.72
C ALA A 185 1.79 -17.02 8.37
N SER A 186 1.14 -18.07 8.89
CA SER A 186 1.46 -19.46 8.53
C SER A 186 1.19 -19.74 7.06
N TYR A 187 0.13 -19.19 6.47
CA TYR A 187 -0.14 -19.34 5.04
C TYR A 187 0.89 -18.58 4.20
N ALA A 188 1.22 -17.33 4.59
CA ALA A 188 2.27 -16.55 3.94
C ALA A 188 3.62 -17.30 3.92
N GLN A 189 4.00 -17.92 5.04
CA GLN A 189 5.20 -18.75 5.11
C GLN A 189 5.11 -20.01 4.24
N SER A 190 3.93 -20.62 4.10
CA SER A 190 3.75 -21.85 3.33
C SER A 190 3.85 -21.64 1.81
N ILE A 191 3.46 -20.46 1.31
CA ILE A 191 3.51 -20.14 -0.12
C ILE A 191 4.73 -19.29 -0.50
N GLY A 192 5.48 -18.78 0.48
CA GLY A 192 6.65 -17.93 0.23
C GLY A 192 7.81 -18.70 -0.39
N GLU A 193 8.30 -18.19 -1.51
CA GLU A 193 9.43 -18.73 -2.28
C GLU A 193 10.60 -17.74 -2.30
N LYS A 194 11.83 -18.24 -2.19
CA LYS A 194 13.02 -17.39 -2.35
C LYS A 194 13.20 -16.96 -3.81
N PRO A 195 13.66 -15.72 -4.09
CA PRO A 195 14.08 -14.70 -3.12
C PRO A 195 12.92 -13.86 -2.56
N PHE A 196 11.69 -14.10 -2.99
CA PHE A 196 10.50 -13.31 -2.64
C PHE A 196 9.74 -13.85 -1.42
N ASN A 197 10.42 -13.95 -0.27
CA ASN A 197 9.77 -14.40 0.96
C ASN A 197 8.64 -13.46 1.38
N LEU A 198 7.65 -13.99 2.10
CA LEU A 198 6.51 -13.24 2.58
C LEU A 198 6.57 -13.01 4.09
N SER A 199 6.25 -11.78 4.50
CA SER A 199 5.93 -11.42 5.88
C SER A 199 4.48 -10.96 5.97
N PHE A 200 3.79 -11.32 7.05
CA PHE A 200 2.38 -11.03 7.24
C PHE A 200 2.10 -10.58 8.67
N VAL A 201 1.39 -9.46 8.85
CA VAL A 201 0.94 -9.00 10.17
C VAL A 201 -0.50 -8.49 10.12
N ARG A 202 -1.23 -8.69 11.23
CA ARG A 202 -2.59 -8.13 11.42
C ARG A 202 -2.59 -6.83 12.21
N SER A 203 -1.48 -6.52 12.88
CA SER A 203 -1.33 -5.33 13.70
C SER A 203 0.12 -4.89 13.77
N LEU A 204 0.32 -3.58 13.67
CA LEU A 204 1.61 -2.93 13.89
C LEU A 204 1.31 -1.60 14.59
N SER A 205 1.91 -1.39 15.77
CA SER A 205 1.84 -0.12 16.48
C SER A 205 3.01 0.78 16.07
N GLU A 206 2.81 2.10 16.16
CA GLU A 206 3.86 3.10 15.96
C GLU A 206 5.08 2.85 16.87
N THR A 207 4.85 2.39 18.11
CA THR A 207 5.91 2.05 19.05
C THR A 207 6.71 0.83 18.60
N GLN A 208 6.04 -0.23 18.11
CA GLN A 208 6.73 -1.41 17.55
C GLN A 208 7.55 -1.02 16.33
N LEU A 209 6.96 -0.26 15.40
CA LEU A 209 7.66 0.21 14.20
C LEU A 209 8.89 1.06 14.55
N SER A 210 8.75 2.03 15.45
CA SER A 210 9.87 2.86 15.91
C SER A 210 11.00 2.04 16.54
N LYS A 211 10.67 1.01 17.34
CA LYS A 211 11.67 0.10 17.93
C LYS A 211 12.43 -0.68 16.85
N THR A 212 11.71 -1.25 15.87
CA THR A 212 12.31 -2.01 14.76
C THR A 212 13.25 -1.13 13.93
N LEU A 213 12.84 0.09 13.59
CA LEU A 213 13.67 1.03 12.82
C LEU A 213 14.95 1.42 13.58
N LYS A 214 14.85 1.63 14.89
CA LYS A 214 16.03 1.91 15.73
C LYS A 214 17.00 0.73 15.82
N GLN A 215 16.50 -0.51 15.77
CA GLN A 215 17.34 -1.70 15.74
C GLN A 215 18.01 -1.87 14.37
N ALA A 216 17.26 -1.69 13.29
CA ALA A 216 17.80 -1.78 11.92
C ALA A 216 18.93 -0.79 11.66
N ARG A 217 18.88 0.43 12.24
CA ARG A 217 19.95 1.44 12.12
C ARG A 217 21.23 1.12 12.91
N LYS A 218 21.20 0.15 13.83
CA LYS A 218 22.35 -0.24 14.65
C LYS A 218 23.13 -1.42 14.07
N ASN A 219 22.53 -2.13 13.12
CA ASN A 219 23.12 -3.24 12.40
C ASN A 219 23.69 -2.73 11.07
#